data_AF-A0A9W9PD89-F1
#
_entry.id   AF-A0A9W9PD89-F1
#
_cell.length_a   1.000
_cell.length_b   1.000
_cell.length_c   1.000
_cell.angle_alpha   90.00
_cell.angle_beta   90.00
_cell.angle_gamma   90.00
#
_symmetry.space_group_name_H-M   'P 1'
#
loop_
_entity.id
_entity.type
_entity.pdbx_description
1 polymer ?
#
loop_
_entity_poly.entity_id
_entity_poly.type
_entity_poly.pdbx_seq_one_letter_code
_entity_poly.pdbx_strand_id
1 'polypeptide(L)'
;MSVLASDLLASFPISVLLSGLVAMGLLSWLRPSGRVSFFHAKDNRFLLTKISNKASGAKEQVSLVDICRDATPETCDLNPFLFNGHLQTAWTTLKHDNVPIHYKRKIYESDSPMFTGTYAIDFVVPPYEVPSEGVLIDEARKYTQPSGLPPRTSFYSEEELASLPSDDTRPMLVVLHGLSGGSHEVYLRQVLAPLVADGSWEACVVNSRGCAQTKISSGVLYNARATWDVRQSVKWLRKNFPNRPLFGIGFSLGANILANYLGEEGDACQLKGAVICASPWNLDVSSTHLQSTWIGREVYSKTMGSNMKKLFNSHIEQISKNPRIDPEAVMNVTYLHEFDRALQCPTWGYPTEGAYYRDAASTDAMLGIRIPFMCIQAEDDPIASYDALPFQEFSQTPYGVMVTSSWGGHLGWFEFGGARWFVKPVTNFLNKMAREIDTNVPGIVEHPEKVPGPGNLANHSGPGKDIDTAPRPEFHPVNRKLDMKLPK
;
A
#
# COMPACT_ATOMS: atom_id res chain seq x y z
N MET A 1 19.14 9.37 13.58
CA MET A 1 18.21 10.26 14.32
C MET A 1 17.28 10.89 13.31
N SER A 2 15.97 10.76 13.44
CA SER A 2 15.07 11.46 12.53
C SER A 2 14.76 12.83 13.15
N VAL A 3 15.17 13.91 12.47
CA VAL A 3 14.69 15.28 12.72
C VAL A 3 13.15 15.37 12.54
N LEU A 4 12.56 14.34 11.94
CA LEU A 4 11.13 14.15 11.68
C LEU A 4 10.25 14.10 12.95
N ALA A 5 10.70 13.45 14.03
CA ALA A 5 9.90 13.32 15.24
C ALA A 5 9.84 14.63 16.05
N SER A 6 10.90 15.45 16.02
CA SER A 6 10.95 16.73 16.73
C SER A 6 10.06 17.80 16.08
N ASP A 7 10.00 17.85 14.75
CA ASP A 7 9.21 18.85 14.03
C ASP A 7 7.68 18.59 14.14
N LEU A 8 7.26 17.32 14.17
CA LEU A 8 5.85 16.95 14.32
C LEU A 8 5.32 17.28 15.72
N LEU A 9 6.10 16.97 16.76
CA LEU A 9 5.75 17.25 18.16
C LEU A 9 5.65 18.75 18.47
N ALA A 10 6.55 19.56 17.89
CA ALA A 10 6.52 21.01 18.06
C ALA A 10 5.28 21.67 17.42
N SER A 11 4.60 20.96 16.52
CA SER A 11 3.46 21.47 15.75
C SER A 11 2.09 21.11 16.35
N PHE A 12 2.03 20.21 17.33
CA PHE A 12 0.79 19.91 18.05
C PHE A 12 0.53 20.97 19.12
N PRO A 13 -0.58 21.72 19.08
CA PRO A 13 -0.90 22.68 20.12
C PRO A 13 -1.05 21.96 21.47
N ILE A 14 -0.39 22.48 22.50
CA ILE A 14 -0.37 21.95 23.88
C ILE A 14 -1.80 21.72 24.45
N SER A 15 -2.79 22.47 23.96
CA SER A 15 -4.22 22.31 24.30
C SER A 15 -4.82 20.97 23.83
N VAL A 16 -4.30 20.35 22.77
CA VAL A 16 -4.74 19.02 22.28
C VAL A 16 -4.13 17.90 23.12
N LEU A 17 -2.94 18.11 23.68
CA LEU A 17 -2.32 17.19 24.65
C LEU A 17 -2.99 17.26 26.04
N LEU A 18 -3.49 18.44 26.43
CA LEU A 18 -4.09 18.68 27.76
C LEU A 18 -5.62 18.55 27.83
N SER A 19 -6.35 18.62 26.70
CA SER A 19 -7.82 18.49 26.69
C SER A 19 -8.31 17.06 26.96
N GLY A 20 -7.45 16.04 26.83
CA GLY A 20 -7.78 14.64 27.16
C GLY A 20 -7.81 14.32 28.65
N LEU A 21 -7.28 15.20 29.52
CA LEU A 21 -7.20 14.95 30.97
C LEU A 21 -8.43 15.42 31.75
N VAL A 22 -9.25 16.33 31.19
CA VAL A 22 -10.37 16.96 31.91
C VAL A 22 -11.72 16.29 31.62
N ALA A 23 -11.80 15.41 30.61
CA ALA A 23 -12.99 14.61 30.31
C ALA A 23 -13.04 13.24 31.02
N MET A 24 -12.13 12.97 31.97
CA MET A 24 -12.17 11.74 32.79
C MET A 24 -12.93 11.95 34.11
N GLY A 25 -14.12 12.53 34.01
CA GLY A 25 -15.05 12.68 35.11
C GLY A 25 -16.12 11.59 35.07
N LEU A 26 -15.91 10.54 35.87
CA LEU A 26 -16.97 9.71 36.48
C LEU A 26 -18.12 9.28 35.55
N LEU A 27 -17.90 8.28 34.69
CA LEU A 27 -18.93 7.34 34.22
C LEU A 27 -18.27 6.09 33.58
N SER A 28 -18.21 5.03 34.39
CA SER A 28 -18.26 3.59 34.05
C SER A 28 -17.30 2.99 33.00
N TRP A 29 -16.50 2.02 33.45
CA TRP A 29 -16.51 0.65 32.92
C TRP A 29 -16.85 0.49 31.43
N LEU A 30 -15.82 0.39 30.57
CA LEU A 30 -15.72 -0.46 29.37
C LEU A 30 -14.43 -0.07 28.67
N ARG A 31 -13.53 -1.02 28.38
CA ARG A 31 -12.48 -0.78 27.37
C ARG A 31 -13.23 -0.55 26.05
N PRO A 32 -13.22 0.65 25.44
CA PRO A 32 -13.91 0.84 24.17
C PRO A 32 -13.20 -0.02 23.12
N SER A 33 -13.84 -1.12 22.71
CA SER A 33 -13.40 -1.92 21.58
C SER A 33 -13.88 -1.22 20.30
N GLY A 34 -12.98 -1.04 19.34
CA GLY A 34 -13.35 -0.51 18.03
C GLY A 34 -14.35 -1.45 17.34
N ARG A 35 -15.43 -0.91 16.79
CA ARG A 35 -16.38 -1.70 15.98
C ARG A 35 -15.67 -2.13 14.72
N VAL A 36 -15.63 -3.44 14.46
CA VAL A 36 -15.16 -4.00 13.19
C VAL A 36 -16.35 -4.22 12.26
N SER A 37 -16.20 -3.90 10.97
CA SER A 37 -17.27 -4.07 9.98
C SER A 37 -16.73 -4.53 8.63
N PHE A 38 -17.56 -5.26 7.88
CA PHE A 38 -17.17 -5.88 6.62
C PHE A 38 -18.07 -5.37 5.50
N PHE A 39 -17.47 -4.80 4.45
CA PHE A 39 -18.15 -4.34 3.25
C PHE A 39 -17.69 -5.18 2.07
N HIS A 40 -18.66 -5.80 1.38
CA HIS A 40 -18.43 -6.75 0.29
C HIS A 40 -19.72 -6.89 -0.54
N ALA A 41 -19.62 -7.49 -1.73
CA ALA A 41 -20.80 -7.87 -2.51
C ALA A 41 -21.63 -8.93 -1.75
N LYS A 42 -22.90 -8.64 -1.46
CA LYS A 42 -23.80 -9.54 -0.72
C LYS A 42 -24.36 -10.66 -1.59
N ASP A 43 -24.70 -10.34 -2.83
CA ASP A 43 -25.41 -11.24 -3.75
C ASP A 43 -24.52 -11.76 -4.89
N ASN A 44 -23.20 -11.76 -4.68
CA ASN A 44 -22.21 -12.27 -5.62
C ASN A 44 -20.93 -12.68 -4.88
N ARG A 45 -20.87 -13.92 -4.37
CA ARG A 45 -19.71 -14.37 -3.60
C ARG A 45 -18.61 -14.86 -4.53
N PHE A 46 -17.37 -14.67 -4.09
CA PHE A 46 -16.21 -15.30 -4.68
C PHE A 46 -15.80 -16.52 -3.86
N LEU A 47 -15.94 -17.70 -4.45
CA LEU A 47 -15.67 -19.00 -3.84
C LEU A 47 -14.29 -19.48 -4.21
N LEU A 48 -13.50 -19.82 -3.21
CA LEU A 48 -12.13 -20.30 -3.32
C LEU A 48 -12.06 -21.78 -2.93
N THR A 49 -11.28 -22.54 -3.67
CA THR A 49 -11.11 -23.98 -3.44
C THR A 49 -10.12 -24.21 -2.30
N LYS A 50 -10.51 -24.97 -1.27
CA LYS A 50 -9.58 -25.39 -0.22
C LYS A 50 -8.64 -26.48 -0.72
N ILE A 51 -7.42 -26.50 -0.18
CA ILE A 51 -6.48 -27.61 -0.38
C ILE A 51 -7.10 -28.86 0.26
N SER A 52 -7.40 -29.89 -0.55
CA SER A 52 -7.99 -31.14 -0.09
C SER A 52 -6.92 -32.21 0.14
N ASN A 53 -6.91 -32.78 1.36
CA ASN A 53 -6.17 -34.01 1.67
C ASN A 53 -7.06 -35.27 1.55
N LYS A 54 -8.32 -35.13 1.13
CA LYS A 54 -9.29 -36.25 1.09
C LYS A 54 -9.29 -36.92 -0.28
N ALA A 55 -9.18 -38.25 -0.29
CA ALA A 55 -9.25 -39.10 -1.48
C ALA A 55 -10.61 -39.08 -2.21
N SER A 56 -11.63 -38.42 -1.67
CA SER A 56 -13.04 -38.49 -2.11
C SER A 56 -13.41 -37.59 -3.30
N GLY A 57 -12.45 -36.92 -3.95
CA GLY A 57 -12.67 -36.14 -5.19
C GLY A 57 -13.51 -34.85 -5.07
N ALA A 58 -14.34 -34.70 -4.04
CA ALA A 58 -15.11 -33.48 -3.78
C ALA A 58 -14.20 -32.36 -3.26
N LYS A 59 -14.12 -31.25 -4.01
CA LYS A 59 -13.36 -30.05 -3.63
C LYS A 59 -14.19 -29.18 -2.69
N GLU A 60 -13.74 -29.02 -1.44
CA GLU A 60 -14.37 -28.12 -0.48
C GLU A 60 -14.12 -26.65 -0.89
N GLN A 61 -15.14 -25.81 -0.78
CA GLN A 61 -15.06 -24.38 -1.13
C GLN A 61 -15.35 -23.51 0.10
N VAL A 62 -14.78 -22.31 0.11
CA VAL A 62 -15.03 -21.27 1.12
C VAL A 62 -15.13 -19.92 0.44
N SER A 63 -16.00 -19.03 0.94
CA SER A 63 -16.10 -17.69 0.37
C SER A 63 -14.96 -16.79 0.85
N LEU A 64 -14.53 -15.83 0.03
CA LEU A 64 -13.54 -14.83 0.42
C LEU A 64 -13.98 -14.06 1.68
N VAL A 65 -15.27 -13.77 1.80
CA VAL A 65 -15.86 -13.09 2.97
C VAL A 65 -15.63 -13.89 4.25
N ASP A 66 -15.85 -15.20 4.20
CA ASP A 66 -15.65 -16.07 5.36
C ASP A 66 -14.17 -16.17 5.73
N ILE A 67 -13.25 -16.21 4.74
CA ILE A 67 -11.81 -16.14 5.00
C ILE A 67 -11.45 -14.83 5.70
N CYS A 68 -11.96 -13.68 5.23
CA CYS A 68 -11.67 -12.38 5.84
C CYS A 68 -12.25 -12.26 7.26
N ARG A 69 -13.45 -12.80 7.50
CA ARG A 69 -14.06 -12.82 8.84
C ARG A 69 -13.25 -13.68 9.80
N ASP A 70 -12.91 -14.90 9.39
CA ASP A 70 -12.11 -15.84 10.19
C ASP A 70 -10.67 -15.35 10.42
N ALA A 71 -10.11 -14.61 9.47
CA ALA A 71 -8.81 -13.96 9.64
C ALA A 71 -8.84 -12.82 10.66
N THR A 72 -9.99 -12.14 10.83
CA THR A 72 -10.09 -10.90 11.59
C THR A 72 -10.47 -11.16 13.04
N PRO A 73 -9.69 -10.66 14.03
CA PRO A 73 -10.07 -10.77 15.44
C PRO A 73 -11.47 -10.19 15.70
N GLU A 74 -12.25 -10.85 16.56
CA GLU A 74 -13.62 -10.42 16.92
C GLU A 74 -13.67 -9.02 17.54
N THR A 75 -12.59 -8.63 18.24
CA THR A 75 -12.46 -7.33 18.92
C THR A 75 -11.30 -6.52 18.36
N CYS A 76 -11.44 -5.19 18.39
CA CYS A 76 -10.39 -4.23 18.05
C CYS A 76 -10.03 -3.42 19.30
N ASP A 77 -9.29 -4.03 20.22
CA ASP A 77 -8.98 -3.44 21.53
C ASP A 77 -7.73 -2.55 21.46
N LEU A 78 -7.96 -1.28 21.14
CA LEU A 78 -6.89 -0.30 20.99
C LEU A 78 -6.48 0.34 22.33
N ASN A 79 -5.30 0.95 22.34
CA ASN A 79 -4.75 1.65 23.48
C ASN A 79 -5.66 2.83 23.89
N PRO A 80 -6.29 2.81 25.09
CA PRO A 80 -7.24 3.83 25.52
C PRO A 80 -6.63 5.23 25.66
N PHE A 81 -5.30 5.36 25.75
CA PHE A 81 -4.62 6.66 25.79
C PHE A 81 -4.47 7.31 24.41
N LEU A 82 -4.68 6.55 23.33
CA LEU A 82 -4.59 7.04 21.95
C LEU A 82 -5.99 7.27 21.35
N PHE A 83 -6.97 7.68 22.17
CA PHE A 83 -8.44 7.63 21.99
C PHE A 83 -9.07 8.26 20.73
N ASN A 84 -8.28 8.69 19.76
CA ASN A 84 -8.75 9.12 18.44
C ASN A 84 -7.70 8.84 17.36
N GLY A 85 -8.11 8.97 16.10
CA GLY A 85 -7.26 8.72 14.95
C GLY A 85 -6.06 9.64 14.85
N HIS A 86 -6.14 10.87 15.34
CA HIS A 86 -5.00 11.79 15.37
C HIS A 86 -3.89 11.29 16.30
N LEU A 87 -4.24 10.86 17.52
CA LEU A 87 -3.29 10.35 18.51
C LEU A 87 -2.67 9.03 18.04
N GLN A 88 -3.48 8.12 17.48
CA GLN A 88 -2.98 6.90 16.84
C GLN A 88 -1.97 7.20 15.73
N THR A 89 -2.31 8.14 14.84
CA THR A 89 -1.45 8.55 13.71
C THR A 89 -0.16 9.21 14.20
N ALA A 90 -0.25 10.12 15.18
CA ALA A 90 0.91 10.78 15.74
C ALA A 90 1.85 9.76 16.39
N TRP A 91 1.32 8.78 17.14
CA TRP A 91 2.12 7.74 17.76
C TRP A 91 2.91 6.90 16.76
N THR A 92 2.39 6.71 15.53
CA THR A 92 3.10 6.03 14.44
C THR A 92 4.43 6.69 14.11
N THR A 93 4.50 8.01 14.17
CA THR A 93 5.74 8.76 13.90
C THR A 93 6.71 8.81 15.08
N LEU A 94 6.21 8.58 16.29
CA LEU A 94 6.99 8.69 17.54
C LEU A 94 7.57 7.36 17.99
N LYS A 95 6.88 6.26 17.68
CA LYS A 95 7.26 4.93 18.15
C LYS A 95 8.43 4.39 17.34
N HIS A 96 9.52 4.09 18.03
CA HIS A 96 10.72 3.49 17.45
C HIS A 96 10.82 2.03 17.91
N ASP A 97 10.07 1.14 17.26
CA ASP A 97 10.18 -0.29 17.55
C ASP A 97 11.40 -0.89 16.84
N ASN A 98 12.19 -1.65 17.59
CA ASN A 98 13.25 -2.47 17.02
C ASN A 98 12.68 -3.79 16.50
N VAL A 99 12.10 -3.76 15.30
CA VAL A 99 11.60 -4.97 14.62
C VAL A 99 12.73 -5.59 13.78
N PRO A 100 13.22 -6.80 14.10
CA PRO A 100 14.52 -7.30 13.64
C PRO A 100 14.48 -7.94 12.24
N ILE A 101 13.97 -7.21 11.23
CA ILE A 101 14.04 -7.64 9.83
C ILE A 101 15.33 -7.15 9.18
N HIS A 102 16.01 -8.05 8.48
CA HIS A 102 17.23 -7.78 7.73
C HIS A 102 16.96 -7.92 6.24
N TYR A 103 17.66 -7.12 5.45
CA TYR A 103 17.42 -7.01 4.02
C TYR A 103 18.71 -7.09 3.22
N LYS A 104 18.64 -7.72 2.05
CA LYS A 104 19.62 -7.50 0.99
C LYS A 104 18.98 -6.81 -0.21
N ARG A 105 19.63 -5.74 -0.66
CA ARG A 105 19.17 -4.88 -1.75
C ARG A 105 19.71 -5.38 -3.08
N LYS A 106 18.83 -5.38 -4.08
CA LYS A 106 19.19 -5.44 -5.50
C LYS A 106 18.68 -4.21 -6.23
N ILE A 107 19.54 -3.63 -7.06
CA ILE A 107 19.17 -2.55 -7.99
C ILE A 107 18.77 -3.17 -9.32
N TYR A 108 17.70 -2.65 -9.90
CA TYR A 108 17.16 -3.05 -11.19
C TYR A 108 17.22 -1.86 -12.14
N GLU A 109 17.60 -2.13 -13.38
CA GLU A 109 17.40 -1.19 -14.49
C GLU A 109 16.00 -1.40 -15.04
N SER A 110 15.29 -0.30 -15.33
CA SER A 110 13.96 -0.39 -15.90
C SER A 110 14.01 -0.82 -17.37
N ASP A 111 13.16 -1.78 -17.76
CA ASP A 111 12.96 -2.21 -19.16
C ASP A 111 11.95 -1.32 -19.91
N SER A 112 11.42 -0.27 -19.26
CA SER A 112 10.45 0.65 -19.87
C SER A 112 11.16 1.74 -20.67
N PRO A 113 10.81 1.94 -21.96
CA PRO A 113 11.33 3.06 -22.74
C PRO A 113 10.79 4.41 -22.24
N MET A 114 9.66 4.42 -21.51
CA MET A 114 9.06 5.63 -20.95
C MET A 114 9.56 5.94 -19.55
N PHE A 115 9.73 4.92 -18.72
CA PHE A 115 10.08 5.08 -17.31
C PHE A 115 11.51 4.61 -17.05
N THR A 116 12.47 5.19 -17.77
CA THR A 116 13.90 4.79 -17.71
C THR A 116 14.53 5.02 -16.33
N GLY A 117 15.68 4.41 -16.11
CA GLY A 117 16.45 4.51 -14.87
C GLY A 117 16.22 3.32 -13.94
N THR A 118 16.66 3.46 -12.70
CA THR A 118 16.76 2.36 -11.75
C THR A 118 15.72 2.41 -10.64
N TYR A 119 15.39 1.24 -10.11
CA TYR A 119 14.62 1.04 -8.88
C TYR A 119 15.25 -0.04 -8.02
N ALA A 120 14.85 -0.14 -6.75
CA ALA A 120 15.46 -1.06 -5.78
C ALA A 120 14.43 -2.00 -5.17
N ILE A 121 14.83 -3.25 -4.97
CA ILE A 121 14.07 -4.23 -4.18
C ILE A 121 14.94 -4.70 -3.02
N ASP A 122 14.37 -4.67 -1.83
CA ASP A 122 14.98 -5.19 -0.61
C ASP A 122 14.34 -6.54 -0.27
N PHE A 123 15.11 -7.62 -0.38
CA PHE A 123 14.68 -8.97 -0.05
C PHE A 123 14.94 -9.24 1.42
N VAL A 124 13.96 -9.79 2.13
CA VAL A 124 14.13 -10.22 3.52
C VAL A 124 15.09 -11.40 3.56
N VAL A 125 16.07 -11.34 4.46
CA VAL A 125 17.08 -12.39 4.65
C VAL A 125 17.23 -12.75 6.12
N PRO A 126 17.79 -13.94 6.45
CA PRO A 126 18.19 -14.26 7.81
C PRO A 126 19.11 -13.17 8.40
N PRO A 127 19.09 -12.97 9.73
CA PRO A 127 19.98 -12.02 10.39
C PRO A 127 21.45 -12.26 10.04
N TYR A 128 22.17 -11.17 9.78
CA TYR A 128 23.60 -11.18 9.49
C TYR A 128 24.26 -9.94 10.09
N GLU A 129 25.57 -10.01 10.32
CA GLU A 129 26.34 -8.84 10.74
C GLU A 129 26.46 -7.86 9.56
N VAL A 130 25.83 -6.69 9.71
CA VAL A 130 26.03 -5.61 8.74
C VAL A 130 27.48 -5.16 8.86
N PRO A 131 28.28 -5.20 7.78
CA PRO A 131 29.69 -4.84 7.85
C PRO A 131 29.86 -3.46 8.49
N SER A 132 30.60 -3.39 9.60
CA SER A 132 30.95 -2.12 10.25
C SER A 132 31.77 -1.28 9.28
N GLU A 133 31.34 -0.04 9.02
CA GLU A 133 31.97 0.94 8.13
C GLU A 133 33.50 0.75 8.01
N GLY A 134 33.94 0.11 6.93
CA GLY A 134 35.34 -0.30 6.81
C GLY A 134 35.68 -1.06 5.54
N VAL A 135 34.66 -1.50 4.79
CA VAL A 135 34.79 -2.06 3.44
C VAL A 135 33.68 -1.48 2.55
N LEU A 136 33.41 -0.17 2.68
CA LEU A 136 32.79 0.57 1.59
C LEU A 136 33.87 0.81 0.52
N ILE A 137 34.26 -0.24 -0.21
CA ILE A 137 35.24 -0.12 -1.31
C ILE A 137 34.61 0.45 -2.61
N ASP A 138 33.42 1.06 -2.63
CA ASP A 138 32.20 0.33 -2.92
C ASP A 138 31.63 0.82 -4.26
N GLU A 139 31.70 0.00 -5.31
CA GLU A 139 31.05 0.27 -6.59
C GLU A 139 29.54 0.54 -6.45
N ALA A 140 28.90 0.10 -5.35
CA ALA A 140 27.49 0.29 -5.08
C ALA A 140 27.13 1.66 -4.47
N ARG A 141 28.10 2.47 -3.99
CA ARG A 141 27.86 3.86 -3.52
C ARG A 141 27.24 4.76 -4.59
N LYS A 142 27.41 4.43 -5.86
CA LYS A 142 26.76 5.15 -6.97
C LYS A 142 25.23 5.12 -6.86
N TYR A 143 24.66 4.12 -6.19
CA TYR A 143 23.22 3.94 -6.04
C TYR A 143 22.65 4.50 -4.73
N THR A 144 23.48 4.92 -3.77
CA THR A 144 23.02 5.33 -2.44
C THR A 144 23.26 6.80 -2.16
N GLN A 145 22.43 7.36 -1.29
CA GLN A 145 22.66 8.68 -0.69
C GLN A 145 23.93 8.67 0.18
N PRO A 146 24.53 9.83 0.51
CA PRO A 146 25.70 9.89 1.38
C PRO A 146 25.52 9.21 2.74
N SER A 147 24.28 9.10 3.22
CA SER A 147 23.91 8.36 4.44
C SER A 147 24.07 6.84 4.35
N GLY A 148 24.33 6.29 3.16
CA GLY A 148 24.46 4.86 2.93
C GLY A 148 23.11 4.17 2.73
N LEU A 149 23.00 2.96 3.29
CA LEU A 149 21.78 2.16 3.28
C LEU A 149 21.02 2.32 4.61
N PRO A 150 19.70 2.07 4.61
CA PRO A 150 18.96 1.97 5.85
C PRO A 150 19.53 0.90 6.80
N PRO A 151 19.27 1.01 8.12
CA PRO A 151 19.73 0.01 9.08
C PRO A 151 19.23 -1.40 8.73
N ARG A 152 20.11 -2.39 8.97
CA ARG A 152 19.89 -3.82 8.66
C ARG A 152 19.75 -4.09 7.16
N THR A 153 20.48 -3.34 6.33
CA THR A 153 20.44 -3.50 4.87
C THR A 153 21.86 -3.45 4.29
N SER A 154 22.17 -4.38 3.40
CA SER A 154 23.38 -4.38 2.57
C SER A 154 22.99 -4.71 1.12
N PHE A 155 23.89 -4.53 0.17
CA PHE A 155 23.70 -5.11 -1.16
C PHE A 155 23.92 -6.63 -1.13
N TYR A 156 23.33 -7.33 -2.09
CA TYR A 156 23.77 -8.68 -2.43
C TYR A 156 25.15 -8.64 -3.10
N SER A 157 25.99 -9.64 -2.83
CA SER A 157 27.17 -9.92 -3.66
C SER A 157 26.76 -10.53 -5.00
N GLU A 158 27.68 -10.59 -5.98
CA GLU A 158 27.40 -11.23 -7.27
C GLU A 158 27.04 -12.71 -7.13
N GLU A 159 27.73 -13.44 -6.25
CA GLU A 159 27.46 -14.84 -5.94
C GLU A 159 26.07 -15.03 -5.32
N GLU A 160 25.68 -14.14 -4.40
CA GLU A 160 24.36 -14.18 -3.78
C GLU A 160 23.25 -13.82 -4.77
N LEU A 161 23.51 -12.88 -5.69
CA LEU A 161 22.58 -12.57 -6.77
C LEU A 161 22.38 -13.75 -7.73
N ALA A 162 23.44 -14.48 -8.04
CA ALA A 162 23.40 -15.65 -8.91
C ALA A 162 22.63 -16.82 -8.29
N SER A 163 22.66 -16.95 -6.96
CA SER A 163 21.96 -17.98 -6.19
C SER A 163 20.55 -17.57 -5.74
N LEU A 164 20.15 -16.33 -5.98
CA LEU A 164 18.83 -15.81 -5.60
C LEU A 164 17.65 -16.56 -6.24
N PRO A 165 17.67 -16.96 -7.53
CA PRO A 165 16.57 -17.73 -8.13
C PRO A 165 16.34 -19.07 -7.43
N SER A 166 15.08 -19.50 -7.31
CA SER A 166 14.71 -20.76 -6.63
C SER A 166 13.43 -21.34 -7.23
N ASP A 167 13.37 -22.67 -7.30
CA ASP A 167 12.19 -23.45 -7.73
C ASP A 167 11.34 -23.96 -6.56
N ASP A 168 11.59 -23.51 -5.33
CA ASP A 168 10.74 -23.85 -4.20
C ASP A 168 9.32 -23.27 -4.29
N THR A 169 8.45 -23.71 -3.39
CA THR A 169 7.04 -23.36 -3.36
C THR A 169 6.68 -22.40 -2.22
N ARG A 170 7.66 -21.84 -1.51
CA ARG A 170 7.39 -20.94 -0.37
C ARG A 170 6.64 -19.70 -0.86
N PRO A 171 5.52 -19.31 -0.24
CA PRO A 171 4.84 -18.07 -0.60
C PRO A 171 5.76 -16.87 -0.40
N MET A 172 5.69 -15.92 -1.33
CA MET A 172 6.44 -14.67 -1.25
C MET A 172 5.50 -13.47 -1.15
N LEU A 173 5.72 -12.61 -0.15
CA LEU A 173 5.01 -11.36 0.01
C LEU A 173 5.78 -10.19 -0.64
N VAL A 174 5.15 -9.52 -1.61
CA VAL A 174 5.63 -8.30 -2.26
C VAL A 174 5.03 -7.09 -1.55
N VAL A 175 5.87 -6.26 -0.93
CA VAL A 175 5.46 -5.16 -0.07
C VAL A 175 5.71 -3.80 -0.73
N LEU A 176 4.70 -2.92 -0.71
CA LEU A 176 4.80 -1.53 -1.12
C LEU A 176 4.65 -0.58 0.09
N HIS A 177 5.64 0.28 0.28
CA HIS A 177 5.66 1.26 1.37
C HIS A 177 4.83 2.52 1.06
N GLY A 178 4.62 3.39 2.06
CA GLY A 178 3.86 4.63 1.96
C GLY A 178 4.67 5.82 1.44
N LEU A 179 4.14 7.04 1.63
CA LEU A 179 4.77 8.27 1.14
C LEU A 179 6.17 8.49 1.75
N SER A 180 7.19 8.70 0.91
CA SER A 180 8.60 8.96 1.24
C SER A 180 9.31 7.91 2.11
N GLY A 181 8.73 6.71 2.27
CA GLY A 181 9.23 5.68 3.19
C GLY A 181 10.24 4.69 2.58
N GLY A 182 10.13 3.41 2.94
CA GLY A 182 10.94 2.33 2.39
C GLY A 182 10.85 1.04 3.20
N SER A 183 11.71 0.07 2.92
CA SER A 183 11.85 -1.19 3.69
C SER A 183 12.15 -1.02 5.19
N HIS A 184 12.54 0.18 5.61
CA HIS A 184 12.86 0.50 7.00
C HIS A 184 11.65 0.86 7.86
N GLU A 185 10.48 1.02 7.24
CA GLU A 185 9.26 1.42 7.93
C GLU A 185 8.80 0.38 8.96
N VAL A 186 8.49 0.84 10.16
CA VAL A 186 8.14 -0.04 11.29
C VAL A 186 6.85 -0.81 11.02
N TYR A 187 5.84 -0.14 10.45
CA TYR A 187 4.52 -0.73 10.23
C TYR A 187 4.57 -1.94 9.30
N LEU A 188 5.42 -1.92 8.26
CA LEU A 188 5.56 -3.05 7.35
C LEU A 188 6.45 -4.14 7.96
N ARG A 189 7.47 -3.77 8.74
CA ARG A 189 8.33 -4.74 9.45
C ARG A 189 7.53 -5.52 10.49
N GLN A 190 6.55 -4.89 11.14
CA GLN A 190 5.64 -5.57 12.08
C GLN A 190 4.75 -6.62 11.43
N VAL A 191 4.43 -6.49 10.13
CA VAL A 191 3.76 -7.55 9.36
C VAL A 191 4.75 -8.63 8.92
N LEU A 192 5.92 -8.22 8.43
CA LEU A 192 6.95 -9.15 7.95
C LEU A 192 7.47 -10.08 9.05
N ALA A 193 7.78 -9.54 10.23
CA ALA A 193 8.42 -10.28 11.32
C ALA A 193 7.69 -11.57 11.71
N PRO A 194 6.39 -11.57 12.05
CA PRO A 194 5.69 -12.82 12.35
C PRO A 194 5.51 -13.73 11.13
N LEU A 195 5.45 -13.17 9.91
CA LEU A 195 5.19 -13.95 8.70
C LEU A 195 6.41 -14.79 8.29
N VAL A 196 7.62 -14.22 8.39
CA VAL A 196 8.88 -14.88 7.98
C VAL A 196 9.58 -15.63 9.12
N ALA A 197 9.08 -15.53 10.36
CA ALA A 197 9.76 -16.01 11.56
C ALA A 197 10.07 -17.52 11.54
N ASP A 198 9.17 -18.34 10.98
CA ASP A 198 9.29 -19.79 10.90
C ASP A 198 9.96 -20.27 9.59
N GLY A 199 10.40 -19.35 8.72
CA GLY A 199 10.97 -19.67 7.40
C GLY A 199 9.96 -20.20 6.38
N SER A 200 8.65 -20.13 6.67
CA SER A 200 7.60 -20.56 5.74
C SER A 200 7.28 -19.54 4.66
N TRP A 201 7.60 -18.26 4.89
CA TRP A 201 7.42 -17.18 3.93
C TRP A 201 8.73 -16.53 3.53
N GLU A 202 8.72 -16.07 2.30
CA GLU A 202 9.71 -15.17 1.73
C GLU A 202 9.06 -13.79 1.59
N ALA A 203 9.86 -12.72 1.55
CA ALA A 203 9.30 -11.40 1.34
C ALA A 203 10.30 -10.45 0.70
N CYS A 204 9.78 -9.48 -0.04
CA CYS A 204 10.55 -8.39 -0.58
C CYS A 204 9.78 -7.07 -0.50
N VAL A 205 10.51 -5.96 -0.42
CA VAL A 205 9.96 -4.60 -0.43
C VAL A 205 10.41 -3.91 -1.70
N VAL A 206 9.47 -3.49 -2.53
CA VAL A 206 9.78 -2.65 -3.70
C VAL A 206 9.92 -1.22 -3.19
N ASN A 207 11.15 -0.70 -3.22
CA ASN A 207 11.41 0.68 -2.83
C ASN A 207 11.15 1.60 -4.00
N SER A 208 10.27 2.57 -3.77
CA SER A 208 9.94 3.59 -4.75
C SER A 208 11.16 4.42 -5.13
N ARG A 209 11.20 4.93 -6.36
CA ARG A 209 12.35 5.71 -6.87
C ARG A 209 12.64 6.91 -5.96
N GLY A 210 13.90 7.01 -5.55
CA GLY A 210 14.40 8.04 -4.64
C GLY A 210 14.26 7.71 -3.15
N CYS A 211 13.52 6.66 -2.80
CA CYS A 211 13.22 6.29 -1.42
C CYS A 211 14.24 5.29 -0.85
N ALA A 212 14.13 5.02 0.46
CA ALA A 212 15.01 4.10 1.18
C ALA A 212 16.52 4.37 0.97
N GLN A 213 16.89 5.66 0.87
CA GLN A 213 18.26 6.14 0.64
C GLN A 213 18.87 5.72 -0.72
N THR A 214 18.02 5.36 -1.70
CA THR A 214 18.43 5.03 -3.07
C THR A 214 18.41 6.28 -3.94
N LYS A 215 19.50 6.57 -4.65
CA LYS A 215 19.57 7.62 -5.68
C LYS A 215 18.71 7.25 -6.88
N ILE A 216 18.05 8.23 -7.48
CA ILE A 216 17.46 8.06 -8.81
C ILE A 216 18.54 8.16 -9.88
N SER A 217 18.38 7.42 -10.97
CA SER A 217 19.22 7.53 -12.17
C SER A 217 18.52 8.21 -13.37
N SER A 218 17.24 8.57 -13.21
CA SER A 218 16.48 9.39 -14.17
C SER A 218 15.93 10.65 -13.50
N GLY A 219 15.43 11.60 -14.29
CA GLY A 219 14.84 12.84 -13.78
C GLY A 219 13.44 12.71 -13.18
N VAL A 220 13.05 11.50 -12.76
CA VAL A 220 11.68 11.15 -12.39
C VAL A 220 11.65 10.44 -11.04
N LEU A 221 10.91 11.02 -10.08
CA LEU A 221 10.52 10.36 -8.84
C LEU A 221 9.27 9.48 -9.06
N TYR A 222 8.96 8.65 -8.07
CA TYR A 222 7.67 7.96 -8.05
C TYR A 222 6.51 8.91 -7.73
N ASN A 223 5.29 8.45 -8.01
CA ASN A 223 4.05 9.14 -7.71
C ASN A 223 2.95 8.13 -7.33
N ALA A 224 1.73 8.61 -7.06
CA ALA A 224 0.59 7.77 -6.68
C ALA A 224 0.13 6.77 -7.76
N ARG A 225 0.53 7.00 -9.03
CA ARG A 225 0.23 6.17 -10.21
C ARG A 225 1.37 5.20 -10.57
N ALA A 226 2.40 5.09 -9.73
CA ALA A 226 3.65 4.38 -10.06
C ALA A 226 3.56 2.85 -10.10
N THR A 227 2.74 2.30 -11.00
CA THR A 227 2.54 0.84 -11.17
C THR A 227 3.65 0.17 -11.98
N TRP A 228 4.45 0.94 -12.74
CA TRP A 228 5.45 0.40 -13.68
C TRP A 228 6.58 -0.37 -13.00
N ASP A 229 7.10 0.10 -11.86
CA ASP A 229 8.17 -0.61 -11.14
C ASP A 229 7.61 -1.85 -10.42
N VAL A 230 6.36 -1.79 -9.97
CA VAL A 230 5.65 -2.95 -9.39
C VAL A 230 5.49 -4.04 -10.43
N ARG A 231 5.01 -3.69 -11.63
CA ARG A 231 4.84 -4.61 -12.76
C ARG A 231 6.14 -5.29 -13.15
N GLN A 232 7.22 -4.52 -13.27
CA GLN A 232 8.55 -5.06 -13.58
C GLN A 232 9.07 -5.97 -12.45
N SER A 233 8.85 -5.58 -11.20
CA SER A 233 9.22 -6.38 -10.03
C SER A 233 8.50 -7.73 -10.04
N VAL A 234 7.18 -7.74 -10.20
CA VAL A 234 6.38 -8.98 -10.22
C VAL A 234 6.75 -9.86 -11.41
N LYS A 235 6.95 -9.28 -12.60
CA LYS A 235 7.44 -10.01 -13.80
C LYS A 235 8.80 -10.68 -13.53
N TRP A 236 9.72 -9.96 -12.90
CA TRP A 236 11.03 -10.51 -12.54
C TRP A 236 10.91 -11.62 -11.49
N LEU A 237 10.11 -11.41 -10.44
CA LEU A 237 9.87 -12.39 -9.39
C LEU A 237 9.27 -13.68 -9.96
N ARG A 238 8.22 -13.60 -10.79
CA ARG A 238 7.62 -14.77 -11.43
C ARG A 238 8.62 -15.54 -12.28
N LYS A 239 9.51 -14.84 -13.00
CA LYS A 239 10.55 -15.48 -13.82
C LYS A 239 11.60 -16.23 -12.98
N ASN A 240 12.02 -15.66 -11.84
CA ASN A 240 13.12 -16.22 -11.03
C ASN A 240 12.63 -17.13 -9.89
N PHE A 241 11.33 -17.12 -9.61
CA PHE A 241 10.65 -17.94 -8.61
C PHE A 241 9.37 -18.56 -9.21
N PRO A 242 9.48 -19.44 -10.22
CA PRO A 242 8.34 -19.88 -11.03
C PRO A 242 7.24 -20.56 -10.19
N ASN A 243 7.62 -21.32 -9.16
CA ASN A 243 6.72 -22.12 -8.34
C ASN A 243 6.22 -21.41 -7.08
N ARG A 244 6.77 -20.24 -6.72
CA ARG A 244 6.34 -19.48 -5.54
C ARG A 244 4.99 -18.80 -5.81
N PRO A 245 3.95 -19.01 -4.98
CA PRO A 245 2.77 -18.15 -5.02
C PRO A 245 3.17 -16.76 -4.51
N LEU A 246 2.85 -15.73 -5.30
CA LEU A 246 3.18 -14.34 -4.99
C LEU A 246 1.95 -13.66 -4.39
N PHE A 247 2.13 -12.94 -3.29
CA PHE A 247 1.08 -12.14 -2.63
C PHE A 247 1.50 -10.68 -2.58
N GLY A 248 0.54 -9.76 -2.57
CA GLY A 248 0.82 -8.32 -2.49
C GLY A 248 0.36 -7.72 -1.16
N ILE A 249 1.09 -6.75 -0.64
CA ILE A 249 0.58 -5.82 0.37
C ILE A 249 1.05 -4.40 0.10
N GLY A 250 0.15 -3.44 0.23
CA GLY A 250 0.48 -2.02 0.14
C GLY A 250 -0.02 -1.27 1.36
N PHE A 251 0.73 -0.25 1.76
CA PHE A 251 0.40 0.64 2.88
C PHE A 251 0.28 2.09 2.41
N SER A 252 -0.78 2.79 2.81
CA SER A 252 -0.98 4.21 2.48
C SER A 252 -0.86 4.44 0.96
N LEU A 253 0.04 5.32 0.51
CA LEU A 253 0.29 5.54 -0.92
C LEU A 253 0.66 4.26 -1.68
N GLY A 254 1.42 3.34 -1.06
CA GLY A 254 1.73 2.03 -1.64
C GLY A 254 0.50 1.14 -1.80
N ALA A 255 -0.52 1.32 -0.95
CA ALA A 255 -1.81 0.64 -1.08
C ALA A 255 -2.60 1.16 -2.29
N ASN A 256 -2.56 2.48 -2.54
CA ASN A 256 -3.14 3.08 -3.75
C ASN A 256 -2.43 2.61 -5.02
N ILE A 257 -1.09 2.58 -5.01
CA ILE A 257 -0.29 2.06 -6.15
C ILE A 257 -0.61 0.58 -6.39
N LEU A 258 -0.67 -0.24 -5.33
CA LEU A 258 -0.99 -1.67 -5.45
C LEU A 258 -2.40 -1.87 -6.03
N ALA A 259 -3.41 -1.17 -5.53
CA ALA A 259 -4.77 -1.28 -6.04
C ALA A 259 -4.88 -0.89 -7.52
N ASN A 260 -4.18 0.17 -7.95
CA ASN A 260 -4.08 0.51 -9.37
C ASN A 260 -3.41 -0.59 -10.19
N TYR A 261 -2.27 -1.12 -9.73
CA TYR A 261 -1.57 -2.23 -10.39
C TYR A 261 -2.49 -3.45 -10.53
N LEU A 262 -3.17 -3.87 -9.45
CA LEU A 262 -4.09 -5.00 -9.47
C LEU A 262 -5.26 -4.79 -10.45
N GLY A 263 -5.80 -3.58 -10.50
CA GLY A 263 -6.86 -3.21 -11.43
C GLY A 263 -6.41 -3.26 -12.89
N GLU A 264 -5.20 -2.76 -13.18
CA GLU A 264 -4.59 -2.79 -14.51
C GLU A 264 -4.29 -4.19 -15.01
N GLU A 265 -3.77 -5.05 -14.14
CA GLU A 265 -3.47 -6.42 -14.54
C GLU A 265 -4.74 -7.26 -14.70
N GLY A 266 -5.79 -6.96 -13.93
CA GLY A 266 -7.06 -7.71 -13.98
C GLY A 266 -6.84 -9.22 -13.89
N ASP A 267 -7.39 -9.96 -14.87
CA ASP A 267 -7.25 -11.42 -14.95
C ASP A 267 -5.80 -11.89 -15.23
N ALA A 268 -4.94 -11.03 -15.78
CA ALA A 268 -3.54 -11.35 -16.05
C ALA A 268 -2.65 -11.22 -14.80
N CYS A 269 -3.20 -10.74 -13.68
CA CYS A 269 -2.45 -10.51 -12.46
C CYS A 269 -1.76 -11.79 -11.96
N GLN A 270 -0.45 -11.69 -11.71
CA GLN A 270 0.38 -12.81 -11.28
C GLN A 270 0.37 -13.06 -9.77
N LEU A 271 -0.27 -12.15 -9.01
CA LEU A 271 -0.45 -12.28 -7.57
C LEU A 271 -1.67 -13.15 -7.26
N LYS A 272 -1.57 -13.98 -6.22
CA LYS A 272 -2.61 -14.93 -5.79
C LYS A 272 -3.56 -14.38 -4.74
N GLY A 273 -3.20 -13.26 -4.14
CA GLY A 273 -4.05 -12.47 -3.26
C GLY A 273 -3.32 -11.21 -2.81
N ALA A 274 -4.08 -10.24 -2.30
CA ALA A 274 -3.50 -8.97 -1.87
C ALA A 274 -4.14 -8.38 -0.61
N VAL A 275 -3.39 -7.52 0.06
CA VAL A 275 -3.85 -6.73 1.20
C VAL A 275 -3.63 -5.24 0.92
N ILE A 276 -4.67 -4.43 1.10
CA ILE A 276 -4.68 -2.98 0.88
C ILE A 276 -4.90 -2.29 2.23
N CYS A 277 -3.85 -1.74 2.84
CA CYS A 277 -3.91 -1.14 4.18
C CYS A 277 -3.89 0.39 4.13
N ALA A 278 -4.88 1.02 4.75
CA ALA A 278 -4.98 2.48 4.91
C ALA A 278 -4.84 3.27 3.59
N SER A 279 -5.44 2.79 2.49
CA SER A 279 -5.30 3.40 1.17
C SER A 279 -6.08 4.71 1.04
N PRO A 280 -5.48 5.81 0.55
CA PRO A 280 -6.20 7.04 0.21
C PRO A 280 -6.92 6.87 -1.14
N TRP A 281 -7.96 6.01 -1.16
CA TRP A 281 -8.66 5.53 -2.37
C TRP A 281 -9.07 6.64 -3.35
N ASN A 282 -9.54 7.77 -2.83
CA ASN A 282 -9.85 8.97 -3.60
C ASN A 282 -8.93 10.11 -3.16
N LEU A 283 -7.88 10.35 -3.95
CA LEU A 283 -6.84 11.33 -3.65
C LEU A 283 -7.35 12.77 -3.64
N ASP A 284 -8.36 13.10 -4.47
CA ASP A 284 -8.92 14.45 -4.57
C ASP A 284 -9.72 14.79 -3.31
N VAL A 285 -10.57 13.84 -2.87
CA VAL A 285 -11.32 13.94 -1.61
C VAL A 285 -10.36 13.97 -0.42
N SER A 286 -9.36 13.09 -0.38
CA SER A 286 -8.37 13.04 0.70
C SER A 286 -7.56 14.34 0.78
N SER A 287 -7.15 14.90 -0.36
CA SER A 287 -6.44 16.18 -0.42
C SER A 287 -7.31 17.34 0.04
N THR A 288 -8.58 17.35 -0.36
CA THR A 288 -9.57 18.35 0.10
C THR A 288 -9.79 18.24 1.61
N HIS A 289 -9.94 17.04 2.14
CA HIS A 289 -10.08 16.78 3.57
C HIS A 289 -8.90 17.34 4.37
N LEU A 290 -7.67 17.02 3.94
CA LEU A 290 -6.45 17.56 4.55
C LEU A 290 -6.45 19.09 4.52
N GLN A 291 -6.89 19.73 3.44
CA GLN A 291 -6.91 21.19 3.35
C GLN A 291 -8.04 21.85 4.16
N SER A 292 -9.13 21.11 4.42
CA SER A 292 -10.35 21.64 5.04
C SER A 292 -10.25 21.87 6.55
N THR A 293 -9.29 21.24 7.23
CA THR A 293 -9.10 21.36 8.68
C THR A 293 -7.73 21.96 9.02
N TRP A 294 -7.65 22.67 10.14
CA TRP A 294 -6.37 23.25 10.59
C TRP A 294 -5.31 22.17 10.84
N ILE A 295 -5.67 21.07 11.53
CA ILE A 295 -4.76 19.94 11.79
C ILE A 295 -4.38 19.27 10.47
N GLY A 296 -5.35 19.03 9.58
CA GLY A 296 -5.13 18.50 8.24
C GLY A 296 -4.07 19.28 7.47
N ARG A 297 -4.21 20.61 7.45
CA ARG A 297 -3.40 21.50 6.61
C ARG A 297 -2.05 21.80 7.24
N GLU A 298 -2.05 22.29 8.48
CA GLU A 298 -0.86 22.82 9.15
C GLU A 298 0.01 21.73 9.79
N VAL A 299 -0.55 20.54 10.06
CA VAL A 299 0.22 19.40 10.55
C VAL A 299 0.45 18.42 9.41
N TYR A 300 -0.58 17.69 8.96
CA TYR A 300 -0.36 16.57 8.04
C TYR A 300 0.12 17.00 6.65
N SER A 301 -0.61 17.90 5.97
CA SER A 301 -0.27 18.32 4.61
C SER A 301 1.09 19.03 4.55
N LYS A 302 1.39 19.86 5.56
CA LYS A 302 2.67 20.55 5.69
C LYS A 302 3.83 19.59 5.96
N THR A 303 3.66 18.60 6.85
CA THR A 303 4.69 17.58 7.10
C THR A 303 4.94 16.73 5.86
N MET A 304 3.88 16.27 5.18
CA MET A 304 4.03 15.49 3.95
C MET A 304 4.70 16.31 2.84
N GLY A 305 4.32 17.58 2.65
CA GLY A 305 4.98 18.49 1.72
C GLY A 305 6.45 18.71 2.06
N SER A 306 6.78 18.89 3.34
CA SER A 306 8.18 19.01 3.81
C SER A 306 8.99 17.74 3.55
N ASN A 307 8.41 16.56 3.75
CA ASN A 307 9.08 15.28 3.49
C ASN A 307 9.35 15.09 1.99
N MET A 308 8.36 15.42 1.15
CA MET A 308 8.52 15.37 -0.30
C MET A 308 9.54 16.39 -0.81
N LYS A 309 9.58 17.59 -0.24
CA LYS A 309 10.63 18.58 -0.52
C LYS A 309 12.02 18.07 -0.13
N LYS A 310 12.17 17.44 1.05
CA LYS A 310 13.43 16.81 1.48
C LYS A 310 13.87 15.71 0.50
N LEU A 311 12.92 14.88 0.05
CA LEU A 311 13.17 13.86 -0.96
C LEU A 311 13.65 14.49 -2.28
N PHE A 312 12.92 15.49 -2.80
CA PHE A 312 13.34 16.24 -3.99
C PHE A 312 14.74 16.82 -3.86
N ASN A 313 15.04 17.49 -2.75
CA ASN A 313 16.34 18.11 -2.52
C ASN A 313 17.49 17.08 -2.54
N SER A 314 17.26 15.86 -2.05
CA SER A 314 18.25 14.77 -2.10
C SER A 314 18.55 14.24 -3.52
N HIS A 315 17.74 14.63 -4.52
CA HIS A 315 17.87 14.21 -5.92
C HIS A 315 17.85 15.38 -6.91
N ILE A 316 18.05 16.61 -6.42
CA ILE A 316 17.85 17.84 -7.22
C ILE A 316 18.70 17.86 -8.50
N GLU A 317 19.93 17.32 -8.45
CA GLU A 317 20.82 17.25 -9.61
C GLU A 317 20.26 16.44 -10.77
N GLN A 318 19.51 15.36 -10.48
CA GLN A 318 18.92 14.52 -11.53
C GLN A 318 17.57 15.06 -11.98
N ILE A 319 16.74 15.52 -11.03
CA ILE A 319 15.39 16.02 -11.33
C ILE A 319 15.46 17.32 -12.14
N SER A 320 16.40 18.22 -11.82
CA SER A 320 16.55 19.53 -12.51
C SER A 320 17.03 19.41 -13.95
N LYS A 321 17.42 18.21 -14.41
CA LYS A 321 17.70 17.95 -15.84
C LYS A 321 16.43 17.93 -16.68
N ASN A 322 15.25 17.75 -16.07
CA ASN A 322 13.98 17.88 -16.75
C ASN A 322 13.63 19.37 -16.91
N PRO A 323 13.61 19.92 -18.13
CA PRO A 323 13.43 21.36 -18.36
C PRO A 323 12.04 21.89 -17.99
N ARG A 324 11.08 20.99 -17.69
CA ARG A 324 9.73 21.36 -17.23
C ARG A 324 9.67 21.66 -15.74
N ILE A 325 10.71 21.30 -14.98
CA ILE A 325 10.76 21.49 -13.53
C ILE A 325 11.43 22.81 -13.21
N ASP A 326 10.78 23.61 -12.37
CA ASP A 326 11.38 24.78 -11.73
C ASP A 326 11.81 24.38 -10.30
N PRO A 327 13.13 24.18 -10.05
CA PRO A 327 13.60 23.77 -8.73
C PRO A 327 13.31 24.79 -7.63
N GLU A 328 13.30 26.10 -7.95
CA GLU A 328 13.02 27.14 -6.95
C GLU A 328 11.54 27.08 -6.53
N ALA A 329 10.63 26.90 -7.49
CA ALA A 329 9.22 26.68 -7.19
C ALA A 329 8.99 25.46 -6.28
N VAL A 330 9.67 24.33 -6.56
CA VAL A 330 9.58 23.12 -5.72
C VAL A 330 10.17 23.35 -4.32
N MET A 331 11.26 24.10 -4.20
CA MET A 331 11.86 24.41 -2.89
C MET A 331 11.01 25.39 -2.06
N ASN A 332 10.12 26.17 -2.68
CA ASN A 332 9.24 27.12 -2.02
C ASN A 332 7.89 26.53 -1.56
N VAL A 333 7.56 25.28 -1.91
CA VAL A 333 6.27 24.66 -1.52
C VAL A 333 6.17 24.45 0.00
N THR A 334 4.99 24.61 0.57
CA THR A 334 4.73 24.34 2.00
C THR A 334 3.91 23.09 2.19
N TYR A 335 2.89 22.88 1.35
CA TYR A 335 1.91 21.81 1.51
C TYR A 335 2.07 20.73 0.43
N LEU A 336 1.55 19.53 0.70
CA LEU A 336 1.67 18.39 -0.22
C LEU A 336 1.09 18.68 -1.62
N HIS A 337 -0.07 19.32 -1.68
CA HIS A 337 -0.72 19.63 -2.97
C HIS A 337 0.06 20.63 -3.81
N GLU A 338 0.81 21.54 -3.17
CA GLU A 338 1.72 22.46 -3.86
C GLU A 338 2.93 21.72 -4.42
N PHE A 339 3.47 20.73 -3.68
CA PHE A 339 4.52 19.84 -4.20
C PHE A 339 4.04 19.05 -5.42
N ASP A 340 2.83 18.49 -5.35
CA ASP A 340 2.25 17.75 -6.48
C ASP A 340 2.04 18.66 -7.69
N ARG A 341 1.61 19.91 -7.48
CA ARG A 341 1.50 20.92 -8.54
C ARG A 341 2.87 21.30 -9.13
N ALA A 342 3.86 21.57 -8.28
CA ALA A 342 5.16 22.09 -8.70
C ALA A 342 6.08 21.01 -9.32
N LEU A 343 5.93 19.74 -8.92
CA LEU A 343 6.79 18.66 -9.39
C LEU A 343 6.04 17.58 -10.19
N GLN A 344 4.99 16.99 -9.63
CA GLN A 344 4.33 15.85 -10.27
C GLN A 344 3.64 16.29 -11.56
N CYS A 345 2.89 17.38 -11.53
CA CYS A 345 2.18 17.89 -12.70
C CYS A 345 3.12 18.14 -13.90
N PRO A 346 4.18 18.95 -13.79
CA PRO A 346 5.10 19.15 -14.91
C PRO A 346 5.91 17.91 -15.30
N THR A 347 6.23 17.02 -14.36
CA THR A 347 6.91 15.74 -14.69
C THR A 347 6.05 14.88 -15.62
N TRP A 348 4.75 14.79 -15.31
CA TRP A 348 3.82 13.83 -15.93
C TRP A 348 2.86 14.46 -16.94
N GLY A 349 2.94 15.78 -17.15
CA GLY A 349 2.08 16.50 -18.09
C GLY A 349 0.65 16.74 -17.59
N TYR A 350 0.41 16.66 -16.28
CA TYR A 350 -0.91 17.01 -15.74
C TYR A 350 -1.08 18.54 -15.73
N PRO A 351 -2.24 19.06 -16.16
CA PRO A 351 -2.49 20.50 -16.15
C PRO A 351 -2.73 21.06 -14.75
N THR A 352 -3.20 20.23 -13.81
CA THR A 352 -3.45 20.59 -12.40
C THR A 352 -3.23 19.37 -11.51
N GLU A 353 -2.98 19.59 -10.22
CA GLU A 353 -2.88 18.52 -9.23
C GLU A 353 -4.20 17.75 -9.09
N GLY A 354 -5.35 18.40 -9.27
CA GLY A 354 -6.64 17.71 -9.31
C GLY A 354 -6.76 16.76 -10.50
N ALA A 355 -6.20 17.11 -11.67
CA ALA A 355 -6.14 16.19 -12.80
C ALA A 355 -5.24 14.98 -12.50
N TYR A 356 -4.11 15.21 -11.82
CA TYR A 356 -3.26 14.14 -11.31
C TYR A 356 -3.98 13.26 -10.28
N TYR A 357 -4.67 13.83 -9.30
CA TYR A 357 -5.37 13.08 -8.26
C TYR A 357 -6.49 12.22 -8.81
N ARG A 358 -7.28 12.74 -9.76
CA ARG A 358 -8.29 11.95 -10.45
C ARG A 358 -7.67 10.82 -11.27
N ASP A 359 -6.53 11.04 -11.92
CA ASP A 359 -5.87 9.95 -12.66
C ASP A 359 -5.30 8.88 -11.74
N ALA A 360 -4.68 9.29 -10.63
CA ALA A 360 -3.94 8.42 -9.74
C ALA A 360 -4.77 7.75 -8.63
N ALA A 361 -6.00 8.19 -8.39
CA ALA A 361 -6.92 7.57 -7.44
C ALA A 361 -7.22 6.11 -7.81
N SER A 362 -7.17 5.21 -6.83
CA SER A 362 -7.40 3.77 -7.03
C SER A 362 -8.86 3.33 -6.91
N THR A 363 -9.80 4.25 -6.67
CA THR A 363 -11.23 3.95 -6.50
C THR A 363 -11.79 3.20 -7.71
N ASP A 364 -11.64 3.72 -8.92
CA ASP A 364 -12.16 3.04 -10.12
C ASP A 364 -11.37 1.77 -10.45
N ALA A 365 -10.04 1.82 -10.32
CA ALA A 365 -9.17 0.68 -10.62
C ALA A 365 -9.52 -0.56 -9.76
N MET A 366 -10.06 -0.36 -8.56
CA MET A 366 -10.49 -1.47 -7.69
C MET A 366 -11.53 -2.37 -8.35
N LEU A 367 -12.40 -1.81 -9.21
CA LEU A 367 -13.42 -2.55 -9.92
C LEU A 367 -12.84 -3.40 -11.06
N GLY A 368 -11.58 -3.14 -11.46
CA GLY A 368 -10.82 -3.96 -12.39
C GLY A 368 -10.09 -5.14 -11.75
N ILE A 369 -10.01 -5.22 -10.41
CA ILE A 369 -9.29 -6.30 -9.71
C ILE A 369 -10.01 -7.65 -9.91
N ARG A 370 -9.26 -8.71 -10.20
CA ARG A 370 -9.78 -10.07 -10.46
C ARG A 370 -9.15 -11.17 -9.59
N ILE A 371 -8.42 -10.77 -8.55
CA ILE A 371 -7.81 -11.67 -7.56
C ILE A 371 -8.39 -11.38 -6.18
N PRO A 372 -8.37 -12.33 -5.22
CA PRO A 372 -8.91 -12.07 -3.89
C PRO A 372 -8.09 -11.01 -3.16
N PHE A 373 -8.74 -9.99 -2.62
CA PHE A 373 -8.07 -8.98 -1.81
C PHE A 373 -8.84 -8.56 -0.57
N MET A 374 -8.09 -8.28 0.50
CA MET A 374 -8.61 -7.75 1.75
C MET A 374 -8.15 -6.30 1.90
N CYS A 375 -9.07 -5.39 2.22
CA CYS A 375 -8.75 -4.01 2.55
C CYS A 375 -8.93 -3.78 4.05
N ILE A 376 -8.01 -3.06 4.70
CA ILE A 376 -8.13 -2.65 6.10
C ILE A 376 -8.10 -1.14 6.18
N GLN A 377 -9.12 -0.55 6.78
CA GLN A 377 -9.31 0.90 6.92
C GLN A 377 -9.76 1.28 8.33
N ALA A 378 -9.29 2.42 8.84
CA ALA A 378 -9.82 3.01 10.06
C ALA A 378 -10.82 4.10 9.66
N GLU A 379 -12.02 4.08 10.21
CA GLU A 379 -13.06 5.08 9.91
C GLU A 379 -12.68 6.48 10.43
N ASP A 380 -11.77 6.56 11.40
CA ASP A 380 -11.25 7.81 11.96
C ASP A 380 -9.85 8.19 11.45
N ASP A 381 -9.42 7.62 10.33
CA ASP A 381 -8.15 7.95 9.68
C ASP A 381 -8.14 9.43 9.23
N PRO A 382 -7.22 10.27 9.75
CA PRO A 382 -7.18 11.70 9.43
C PRO A 382 -6.51 12.03 8.09
N ILE A 383 -6.02 11.01 7.37
CA ILE A 383 -5.34 11.14 6.07
C ILE A 383 -6.17 10.45 4.99
N ALA A 384 -6.49 9.17 5.17
CA ALA A 384 -7.38 8.41 4.29
C ALA A 384 -8.83 8.56 4.77
N SER A 385 -9.39 9.75 4.59
CA SER A 385 -10.67 10.16 5.15
C SER A 385 -11.82 9.18 4.87
N TYR A 386 -12.72 9.03 5.84
CA TYR A 386 -13.95 8.22 5.72
C TYR A 386 -14.74 8.50 4.43
N ASP A 387 -14.89 9.77 4.06
CA ASP A 387 -15.64 10.21 2.87
C ASP A 387 -15.00 9.78 1.55
N ALA A 388 -13.72 9.38 1.57
CA ALA A 388 -12.99 8.87 0.41
C ALA A 388 -13.08 7.34 0.29
N LEU A 389 -13.71 6.64 1.23
CA LEU A 389 -13.77 5.17 1.24
C LEU A 389 -14.82 4.66 0.23
N PRO A 390 -14.46 3.69 -0.63
CA PRO A 390 -15.31 3.26 -1.74
C PRO A 390 -16.29 2.16 -1.30
N PHE A 391 -17.13 2.46 -0.30
CA PHE A 391 -18.09 1.50 0.29
C PHE A 391 -19.04 0.90 -0.75
N GLN A 392 -19.47 1.71 -1.71
CA GLN A 392 -20.41 1.28 -2.74
C GLN A 392 -19.74 0.36 -3.75
N GLU A 393 -18.51 0.66 -4.16
CA GLU A 393 -17.70 -0.13 -5.09
C GLU A 393 -17.33 -1.48 -4.47
N PHE A 394 -16.99 -1.54 -3.17
CA PHE A 394 -16.81 -2.81 -2.44
C PHE A 394 -18.07 -3.68 -2.43
N SER A 395 -19.25 -3.07 -2.54
CA SER A 395 -20.52 -3.80 -2.64
C SER A 395 -20.79 -4.35 -4.05
N GLN A 396 -20.01 -3.94 -5.06
CA GLN A 396 -20.14 -4.40 -6.45
C GLN A 396 -19.11 -5.48 -6.82
N THR A 397 -17.92 -5.47 -6.23
CA THR A 397 -16.88 -6.44 -6.56
C THR A 397 -16.99 -7.71 -5.70
N PRO A 398 -17.00 -8.92 -6.31
CA PRO A 398 -16.96 -10.17 -5.54
C PRO A 398 -15.53 -10.48 -5.03
N TYR A 399 -14.51 -9.85 -5.60
CA TYR A 399 -13.10 -10.15 -5.35
C TYR A 399 -12.52 -9.43 -4.12
N GLY A 400 -13.26 -8.51 -3.51
CA GLY A 400 -12.77 -7.61 -2.46
C GLY A 400 -13.63 -7.63 -1.21
N VAL A 401 -12.97 -7.60 -0.05
CA VAL A 401 -13.63 -7.38 1.25
C VAL A 401 -12.93 -6.24 1.97
N MET A 402 -13.67 -5.18 2.29
CA MET A 402 -13.16 -4.10 3.12
C MET A 402 -13.55 -4.32 4.58
N VAL A 403 -12.53 -4.48 5.42
CA VAL A 403 -12.62 -4.52 6.86
C VAL A 403 -12.37 -3.12 7.40
N THR A 404 -13.37 -2.51 8.02
CA THR A 404 -13.19 -1.23 8.73
C THR A 404 -13.13 -1.46 10.22
N SER A 405 -12.36 -0.64 10.93
CA SER A 405 -12.50 -0.43 12.36
C SER A 405 -12.95 1.01 12.64
N SER A 406 -13.83 1.22 13.61
CA SER A 406 -14.30 2.57 13.96
C SER A 406 -13.20 3.50 14.48
N TRP A 407 -12.08 2.93 14.90
CA TRP A 407 -10.91 3.64 15.40
C TRP A 407 -9.65 2.90 14.95
N GLY A 408 -8.61 3.65 14.62
CA GLY A 408 -7.28 3.12 14.31
C GLY A 408 -6.29 4.19 13.84
N GLY A 409 -6.77 5.34 13.33
CA GLY A 409 -5.92 6.35 12.70
C GLY A 409 -5.14 5.84 11.49
N HIS A 410 -4.33 6.70 10.89
CA HIS A 410 -3.54 6.35 9.71
C HIS A 410 -2.39 5.43 10.07
N LEU A 411 -2.50 4.16 9.68
CA LEU A 411 -1.52 3.13 10.02
C LEU A 411 -1.22 3.15 11.52
N GLY A 412 -2.20 3.35 12.41
CA GLY A 412 -1.96 3.41 13.86
C GLY A 412 -2.25 2.07 14.52
N TRP A 413 -3.54 1.82 14.79
CA TRP A 413 -4.08 0.60 15.39
C TRP A 413 -3.29 0.08 16.60
N PHE A 414 -2.69 0.97 17.37
CA PHE A 414 -1.87 0.56 18.50
C PHE A 414 -2.73 -0.03 19.59
N GLU A 415 -2.42 -1.26 19.97
CA GLU A 415 -2.93 -1.97 21.12
C GLU A 415 -2.14 -1.57 22.37
N PHE A 416 -2.66 -1.93 23.54
CA PHE A 416 -1.86 -1.86 24.77
C PHE A 416 -0.60 -2.74 24.63
N GLY A 417 0.57 -2.25 25.08
CA GLY A 417 1.86 -2.90 24.82
C GLY A 417 2.49 -2.55 23.46
N GLY A 418 1.78 -1.80 22.61
CA GLY A 418 2.33 -1.18 21.41
C GLY A 418 2.36 -2.08 20.16
N ALA A 419 1.86 -3.31 20.23
CA ALA A 419 1.52 -4.06 19.02
C ALA A 419 0.48 -3.30 18.19
N ARG A 420 0.29 -3.70 16.94
CA ARG A 420 -0.73 -3.11 16.07
C ARG A 420 -1.78 -4.13 15.71
N TRP A 421 -3.04 -3.79 15.96
CA TRP A 421 -4.16 -4.68 15.75
C TRP A 421 -4.21 -5.22 14.32
N PHE A 422 -4.01 -4.36 13.30
CA PHE A 422 -4.09 -4.78 11.89
C PHE A 422 -3.08 -5.87 11.50
N VAL A 423 -1.99 -6.07 12.25
CA VAL A 423 -1.00 -7.12 11.94
C VAL A 423 -1.67 -8.50 11.95
N LYS A 424 -2.56 -8.77 12.92
CA LYS A 424 -3.25 -10.05 13.07
C LYS A 424 -4.16 -10.40 11.89
N PRO A 425 -5.17 -9.56 11.49
CA PRO A 425 -5.99 -9.86 10.32
C PRO A 425 -5.16 -10.02 9.05
N VAL A 426 -4.13 -9.19 8.85
CA VAL A 426 -3.26 -9.27 7.67
C VAL A 426 -2.53 -10.61 7.60
N THR A 427 -1.81 -10.98 8.66
CA THR A 427 -1.01 -12.22 8.64
C THR A 427 -1.90 -13.46 8.64
N ASN A 428 -3.03 -13.43 9.32
CA ASN A 428 -4.02 -14.51 9.29
C ASN A 428 -4.59 -14.70 7.87
N PHE A 429 -5.01 -13.63 7.21
CA PHE A 429 -5.53 -13.69 5.84
C PHE A 429 -4.49 -14.25 4.87
N LEU A 430 -3.26 -13.72 4.92
CA LEU A 430 -2.16 -14.19 4.07
C LEU A 430 -1.86 -15.67 4.31
N ASN A 431 -1.75 -16.10 5.57
CA ASN A 431 -1.51 -17.50 5.92
C ASN A 431 -2.64 -18.42 5.45
N LYS A 432 -3.91 -18.02 5.62
CA LYS A 432 -5.06 -18.78 5.13
C LYS A 432 -5.03 -18.94 3.62
N MET A 433 -4.83 -17.84 2.90
CA MET A 433 -4.72 -17.86 1.45
C MET A 433 -3.55 -18.73 0.95
N ALA A 434 -2.41 -18.74 1.65
CA ALA A 434 -1.24 -19.50 1.24
C ALA A 434 -1.28 -20.98 1.65
N ARG A 435 -1.91 -21.31 2.79
CA ARG A 435 -1.83 -22.65 3.42
C ARG A 435 -3.12 -23.45 3.33
N GLU A 436 -4.27 -22.80 3.17
CA GLU A 436 -5.58 -23.44 3.17
C GLU A 436 -6.25 -23.42 1.79
N ILE A 437 -5.84 -22.52 0.88
CA ILE A 437 -6.47 -22.31 -0.43
C ILE A 437 -5.57 -22.82 -1.57
N ASP A 438 -6.14 -23.59 -2.49
CA ASP A 438 -5.46 -24.04 -3.70
C ASP A 438 -5.46 -22.90 -4.74
N THR A 439 -4.41 -22.08 -4.70
CA THR A 439 -4.26 -20.91 -5.58
C THR A 439 -3.98 -21.23 -7.06
N ASN A 440 -3.86 -22.51 -7.42
CA ASN A 440 -3.76 -22.97 -8.81
C ASN A 440 -5.13 -23.27 -9.43
N VAL A 441 -6.16 -23.45 -8.60
CA VAL A 441 -7.54 -23.58 -9.06
C VAL A 441 -8.18 -22.18 -9.11
N PRO A 442 -8.65 -21.71 -10.28
CA PRO A 442 -9.35 -20.44 -10.37
C PRO A 442 -10.56 -20.41 -9.42
N GLY A 443 -10.76 -19.28 -8.74
CA GLY A 443 -11.95 -19.07 -7.93
C GLY A 443 -13.21 -18.94 -8.79
N ILE A 444 -14.36 -19.18 -8.19
CA ILE A 444 -15.66 -19.12 -8.86
C ILE A 444 -16.43 -17.91 -8.35
N VAL A 445 -16.84 -17.03 -9.26
CA VAL A 445 -17.81 -15.96 -8.98
C VAL A 445 -19.21 -16.53 -9.22
N GLU A 446 -20.11 -16.41 -8.26
CA GLU A 446 -21.47 -16.98 -8.37
C GLU A 446 -22.30 -16.34 -9.50
N HIS A 447 -22.15 -15.03 -9.69
CA HIS A 447 -22.86 -14.23 -10.67
C HIS A 447 -21.86 -13.39 -11.50
N PRO A 448 -21.11 -14.00 -12.43
CA PRO A 448 -20.09 -13.30 -13.23
C PRO A 448 -20.68 -12.16 -14.09
N GLU A 449 -21.95 -12.26 -14.47
CA GLU A 449 -22.71 -11.23 -15.20
C GLU A 449 -22.93 -9.94 -14.40
N LYS A 450 -22.83 -10.00 -13.07
CA LYS A 450 -22.96 -8.84 -12.18
C LYS A 450 -21.61 -8.15 -11.90
N VAL A 451 -20.48 -8.71 -12.34
CA VAL A 451 -19.15 -8.14 -12.07
C VAL A 451 -18.95 -6.89 -12.92
N PRO A 452 -18.67 -5.72 -12.33
CA PRO A 452 -18.44 -4.50 -13.10
C PRO A 452 -17.28 -4.65 -14.09
N GLY A 453 -17.49 -4.23 -15.34
CA GLY A 453 -16.46 -4.27 -16.38
C GLY A 453 -17.02 -4.16 -17.80
N PRO A 454 -16.14 -4.28 -18.80
CA PRO A 454 -16.52 -4.25 -20.22
C PRO A 454 -17.62 -5.27 -20.51
N GLY A 455 -18.72 -4.83 -21.11
CA GLY A 455 -19.89 -5.67 -21.42
C GLY A 455 -20.83 -6.01 -20.24
N ASN A 456 -20.47 -5.75 -18.99
CA ASN A 456 -21.33 -6.02 -17.82
C ASN A 456 -21.95 -4.72 -17.29
N LEU A 457 -23.25 -4.56 -17.53
CA LEU A 457 -24.00 -3.35 -17.18
C LEU A 457 -24.68 -3.49 -15.82
N ALA A 458 -24.48 -2.50 -14.94
CA ALA A 458 -25.28 -2.37 -13.74
C ALA A 458 -26.75 -2.16 -14.13
N ASN A 459 -27.62 -3.08 -13.73
CA ASN A 459 -29.05 -3.02 -13.99
C ASN A 459 -29.83 -2.81 -12.69
N HIS A 460 -30.62 -1.74 -12.64
CA HIS A 460 -31.60 -1.50 -11.58
C HIS A 460 -32.93 -2.19 -11.87
N SER A 461 -32.91 -3.44 -12.34
CA SER A 461 -34.15 -4.20 -12.55
C SER A 461 -34.70 -4.61 -11.19
N GLY A 462 -35.73 -3.90 -10.73
CA GLY A 462 -36.63 -4.42 -9.71
C GLY A 462 -37.35 -5.67 -10.22
N PRO A 463 -37.81 -6.58 -9.35
CA PRO A 463 -38.54 -7.76 -9.76
C PRO A 463 -39.75 -7.38 -10.64
N GLY A 464 -39.80 -7.91 -11.87
CA GLY A 464 -40.91 -7.70 -12.81
C GLY A 464 -40.77 -6.53 -13.80
N LYS A 465 -39.59 -5.88 -13.89
CA LYS A 465 -39.34 -4.89 -14.96
C LYS A 465 -38.64 -5.55 -16.14
N ASP A 466 -39.10 -5.23 -17.35
CA ASP A 466 -38.45 -5.65 -18.60
C ASP A 466 -36.97 -5.22 -18.63
N ILE A 467 -36.15 -6.04 -19.26
CA ILE A 467 -34.74 -5.71 -19.51
C ILE A 467 -34.71 -4.46 -20.38
N ASP A 468 -34.11 -3.38 -19.87
CA ASP A 468 -33.86 -2.19 -20.67
C ASP A 468 -32.87 -2.53 -21.78
N THR A 469 -33.38 -2.51 -23.02
CA THR A 469 -32.64 -2.84 -24.25
C THR A 469 -32.00 -1.62 -24.91
N ALA A 470 -32.08 -0.43 -24.29
CA ALA A 470 -31.44 0.76 -24.82
C ALA A 470 -29.92 0.56 -24.94
N PRO A 471 -29.28 1.05 -26.03
CA PRO A 471 -27.83 1.13 -26.10
C PRO A 471 -27.29 1.94 -24.92
N ARG A 472 -26.29 1.41 -24.21
CA ARG A 472 -25.66 2.07 -23.07
C ARG A 472 -24.15 2.23 -23.26
N PRO A 473 -23.53 3.27 -22.68
CA PRO A 473 -22.09 3.42 -22.68
C PRO A 473 -21.40 2.25 -21.97
N GLU A 474 -20.27 1.80 -22.51
CA GLU A 474 -19.45 0.77 -21.87
C GLU A 474 -18.56 1.40 -20.79
N PHE A 475 -18.70 0.92 -19.55
CA PHE A 475 -17.85 1.36 -18.44
C PHE A 475 -16.57 0.53 -18.39
N HIS A 476 -15.42 1.20 -18.53
CA HIS A 476 -14.09 0.60 -18.41
C HIS A 476 -13.41 1.16 -17.16
N PRO A 477 -13.31 0.39 -16.05
CA PRO A 477 -12.80 0.91 -14.78
C PRO A 477 -11.35 1.42 -14.82
N VAL A 478 -10.56 1.03 -15.83
CA VAL A 478 -9.10 1.22 -15.85
C VAL A 478 -8.61 2.10 -17.01
N ASN A 479 -9.51 2.69 -17.79
CA ASN A 479 -9.15 3.61 -18.89
C ASN A 479 -8.77 5.01 -18.36
N ARG A 480 -7.74 5.10 -17.52
CA ARG A 480 -7.12 6.36 -17.05
C ARG A 480 -5.69 6.50 -17.59
N LYS A 481 -5.25 7.75 -17.78
CA LYS A 481 -4.25 8.22 -18.75
C LYS A 481 -2.80 7.83 -18.39
N LEU A 482 -2.39 6.60 -18.67
CA LEU A 482 -0.97 6.29 -18.94
C LEU A 482 -0.76 5.30 -20.10
N ASP A 483 -1.69 5.26 -21.05
CA ASP A 483 -1.39 4.82 -22.42
C ASP A 483 -0.67 5.97 -23.18
N MET A 484 0.33 6.59 -22.54
CA MET A 484 1.16 7.63 -23.15
C MET A 484 1.91 6.97 -24.30
N LYS A 485 1.44 7.16 -25.52
CA LYS A 485 2.18 6.73 -26.70
C LYS A 485 3.32 7.72 -26.89
N LEU A 486 4.56 7.23 -26.89
CA LEU A 486 5.69 8.02 -27.38
C LEU A 486 5.30 8.56 -28.77
N PRO A 487 5.50 9.85 -29.05
CA PRO A 487 5.36 10.35 -30.41
C PRO A 487 6.23 9.47 -31.32
N LYS A 488 5.63 8.97 -32.40
CA LYS A 488 6.36 8.22 -33.42
C LYS A 488 7.44 9.06 -34.06
#